data_AF-A0A4Q9H453-F1
#
_entry.id   AF-A0A4Q9H453-F1
#
_cell.length_a   1.000
_cell.length_b   1.000
_cell.length_c   1.000
_cell.angle_alpha   90.00
_cell.angle_beta   90.00
_cell.angle_gamma   90.00
#
_symmetry.space_group_name_H-M   'P 1'
#
loop_
_entity.id
_entity.type
_entity.pdbx_description
1 polymer ?
#
loop_
_entity_poly.entity_id
_entity_poly.type
_entity_poly.pdbx_seq_one_letter_code
_entity_poly.pdbx_strand_id
1 'polypeptide(L)'
;MIRTKCHARILSRHGLNRFFLGVGFTVLANSAFGEPVSPAKFINNGEFEVMKDIFSQRICDIQKFMESSRALGLQPTWRVFDDDPSEPELQLSNLDSESLCLIAMSSSFQAYRHKPPNKDGIVYPEKIGPKDIFPKGANVSELIFTLPKSLAPPKCVNFEGATAPYAISFEKKAGKLVRRIDALDAEEACFIAALKKKGAIPSKLPVVHK
;
A
#
# COMPACT_ATOMS: atom_id res chain seq x y z
N MET A 1 -48.95 15.31 -6.35
CA MET A 1 -50.03 15.43 -7.35
C MET A 1 -49.38 15.91 -8.65
N ILE A 2 -49.46 15.09 -9.70
CA ILE A 2 -48.73 15.21 -10.98
C ILE A 2 -49.28 16.40 -11.80
N ARG A 3 -48.39 17.17 -12.45
CA ARG A 3 -48.72 17.90 -13.69
C ARG A 3 -47.47 18.20 -14.53
N THR A 4 -47.19 17.24 -15.41
CA THR A 4 -46.79 17.38 -16.84
C THR A 4 -46.52 18.78 -17.39
N LYS A 5 -45.42 18.91 -18.14
CA LYS A 5 -45.38 19.64 -19.43
C LYS A 5 -44.36 19.00 -20.38
N CYS A 6 -44.87 18.24 -21.36
CA CYS A 6 -44.23 17.99 -22.65
C CYS A 6 -44.75 19.03 -23.66
N HIS A 7 -43.86 19.63 -24.45
CA HIS A 7 -44.13 20.29 -25.73
C HIS A 7 -42.95 19.92 -26.64
N ALA A 8 -43.13 19.04 -27.64
CA ALA A 8 -43.62 19.32 -29.00
C ALA A 8 -42.48 19.92 -29.87
N ARG A 9 -41.97 19.13 -30.85
CA ARG A 9 -42.25 19.23 -32.31
C ARG A 9 -41.33 20.29 -32.99
N ILE A 10 -40.72 20.17 -34.18
CA ILE A 10 -40.99 19.36 -35.39
C ILE A 10 -39.94 19.72 -36.47
N LEU A 11 -39.63 18.77 -37.38
CA LEU A 11 -39.25 18.93 -38.81
C LEU A 11 -37.91 19.64 -39.17
N SER A 12 -37.21 19.38 -40.28
CA SER A 12 -37.38 18.45 -41.41
C SER A 12 -36.13 18.49 -42.32
N ARG A 13 -35.75 17.29 -42.79
CA ARG A 13 -35.23 16.85 -44.11
C ARG A 13 -34.22 17.64 -44.97
N HIS A 14 -33.30 16.81 -45.51
CA HIS A 14 -32.78 16.67 -46.90
C HIS A 14 -31.26 16.94 -46.99
N GLY A 15 -30.41 16.18 -47.69
CA GLY A 15 -30.54 14.97 -48.52
C GLY A 15 -29.21 14.19 -48.49
N LEU A 16 -29.23 12.86 -48.62
CA LEU A 16 -29.21 12.03 -49.83
C LEU A 16 -27.79 11.67 -50.33
N ASN A 17 -27.54 10.35 -50.29
CA ASN A 17 -26.68 9.52 -51.14
C ASN A 17 -25.15 9.68 -51.08
N ARG A 18 -24.50 8.57 -50.66
CA ARG A 18 -23.82 7.68 -51.62
C ARG A 18 -23.63 6.25 -51.07
N PHE A 19 -23.97 5.33 -51.96
CA PHE A 19 -23.62 3.91 -52.07
C PHE A 19 -22.33 3.49 -51.36
N PHE A 20 -22.36 2.35 -50.65
CA PHE A 20 -21.39 1.27 -50.85
C PHE A 20 -22.04 -0.09 -50.58
N LEU A 21 -21.78 -1.02 -51.51
CA LEU A 21 -22.19 -2.43 -51.46
C LEU A 21 -21.52 -3.17 -50.29
N GLY A 22 -22.21 -4.23 -49.87
CA GLY A 22 -21.98 -4.90 -48.60
C GLY A 22 -20.75 -5.78 -48.48
N VAL A 23 -20.53 -6.19 -47.24
CA VAL A 23 -20.03 -7.51 -46.85
C VAL A 23 -20.77 -7.86 -45.57
N GLY A 24 -21.51 -8.97 -45.58
CA GLY A 24 -22.10 -9.52 -44.37
C GLY A 24 -20.99 -9.94 -43.42
N PHE A 25 -20.92 -9.28 -42.26
CA PHE A 25 -20.28 -9.82 -41.08
C PHE A 25 -21.36 -9.98 -40.03
N THR A 26 -21.86 -11.21 -39.88
CA THR A 26 -22.46 -11.67 -38.63
C THR A 26 -21.36 -11.64 -37.58
N VAL A 27 -21.20 -10.49 -36.92
CA VAL A 27 -20.45 -10.42 -35.67
C VAL A 27 -21.30 -11.15 -34.64
N LEU A 28 -20.98 -12.43 -34.42
CA LEU A 28 -21.32 -13.11 -33.18
C LEU A 28 -20.61 -12.32 -32.07
N ALA A 29 -21.31 -11.31 -31.54
CA ALA A 29 -20.98 -10.71 -30.27
C ALA A 29 -21.23 -11.79 -29.21
N ASN A 30 -20.24 -12.66 -29.03
CA ASN A 30 -20.02 -13.34 -27.77
C ASN A 30 -19.66 -12.25 -26.77
N SER A 31 -20.68 -11.54 -26.29
CA SER A 31 -20.64 -10.90 -24.98
C SER A 31 -20.55 -12.03 -23.96
N ALA A 32 -19.34 -12.58 -23.83
CA ALA A 32 -18.88 -13.14 -22.58
C ALA A 32 -18.90 -11.96 -21.61
N PHE A 33 -20.06 -11.73 -20.99
CA PHE A 33 -20.13 -11.06 -19.70
C PHE A 33 -19.23 -11.89 -18.79
N GLY A 34 -17.94 -11.52 -18.75
CA GLY A 34 -17.06 -11.96 -17.70
C GLY A 34 -17.77 -11.60 -16.41
N GLU A 35 -18.06 -12.61 -15.60
CA GLU A 35 -18.54 -12.40 -14.24
C GLU A 35 -17.65 -11.34 -13.59
N PRO A 36 -18.20 -10.38 -12.83
CA PRO A 36 -17.37 -9.42 -12.12
C PRO A 36 -16.40 -10.20 -11.27
N VAL A 37 -15.11 -10.19 -11.66
CA VAL A 37 -14.04 -10.83 -10.92
C VAL A 37 -14.09 -10.22 -9.54
N SER A 38 -14.61 -10.98 -8.58
CA SER A 38 -14.69 -10.57 -7.18
C SER A 38 -13.31 -10.04 -6.79
N PRO A 39 -13.20 -8.80 -6.31
CA PRO A 39 -11.91 -8.19 -6.02
C PRO A 39 -11.12 -9.15 -5.14
N ALA A 40 -9.97 -9.62 -5.63
CA ALA A 40 -9.15 -10.59 -4.94
C ALA A 40 -8.86 -10.07 -3.52
N LYS A 41 -9.37 -10.79 -2.50
CA LYS A 41 -9.34 -10.34 -1.09
C LYS A 41 -7.96 -10.47 -0.44
N PHE A 42 -7.06 -11.20 -1.07
CA PHE A 42 -5.74 -11.52 -0.54
C PHE A 42 -4.63 -10.93 -1.41
N ILE A 43 -3.50 -10.69 -0.77
CA ILE A 43 -2.26 -10.27 -1.42
C ILE A 43 -1.68 -11.48 -2.14
N ASN A 44 -1.43 -11.34 -3.45
CA ASN A 44 -0.77 -12.37 -4.23
C ASN A 44 0.75 -12.10 -4.38
N ASN A 45 1.48 -13.04 -4.98
CA ASN A 45 2.92 -12.92 -5.15
C ASN A 45 3.35 -11.75 -6.06
N GLY A 46 2.57 -11.44 -7.10
CA GLY A 46 2.88 -10.32 -8.00
C GLY A 46 2.78 -8.98 -7.28
N GLU A 47 1.72 -8.80 -6.48
CA GLU A 47 1.55 -7.61 -5.64
C GLU A 47 2.65 -7.51 -4.58
N PHE A 48 3.05 -8.64 -3.99
CA PHE A 48 4.17 -8.69 -3.05
C PHE A 48 5.49 -8.21 -3.66
N GLU A 49 5.86 -8.69 -4.85
CA GLU A 49 7.12 -8.26 -5.49
C GLU A 49 7.12 -6.76 -5.79
N VAL A 50 5.96 -6.19 -6.18
CA VAL A 50 5.80 -4.76 -6.39
C VAL A 50 5.93 -3.97 -5.08
N MET A 51 5.31 -4.44 -3.98
CA MET A 51 5.46 -3.82 -2.66
C MET A 51 6.89 -3.86 -2.13
N LYS A 52 7.55 -5.01 -2.31
CA LYS A 52 8.93 -5.21 -1.87
C LYS A 52 9.88 -4.25 -2.55
N ASP A 53 9.63 -3.89 -3.81
CA ASP A 53 10.47 -2.95 -4.56
C ASP A 53 10.39 -1.50 -4.05
N ILE A 54 9.35 -1.14 -3.28
CA ILE A 54 9.23 0.17 -2.61
C ILE A 54 10.41 0.42 -1.67
N PHE A 55 10.93 -0.65 -1.04
CA PHE A 55 11.95 -0.55 0.00
C PHE A 55 13.35 -0.86 -0.53
N SER A 56 14.34 -0.13 -0.03
CA SER A 56 15.75 -0.39 -0.33
C SER A 56 16.43 -1.13 0.81
N GLN A 57 17.14 -2.21 0.52
CA GLN A 57 17.76 -3.05 1.54
C GLN A 57 19.12 -2.54 2.03
N ARG A 58 19.77 -1.63 1.30
CA ARG A 58 21.20 -1.29 1.50
C ARG A 58 21.47 0.20 1.67
N ILE A 59 20.79 1.04 0.91
CA ILE A 59 21.02 2.49 0.91
C ILE A 59 19.69 3.19 1.04
N CYS A 60 19.66 4.25 1.83
CA CYS A 60 18.55 5.17 1.89
C CYS A 60 18.16 5.72 0.51
N ASP A 61 16.96 5.38 0.03
CA ASP A 61 16.42 5.91 -1.22
C ASP A 61 15.00 6.45 -1.00
N ILE A 62 14.94 7.67 -0.45
CA ILE A 62 13.69 8.35 -0.13
C ILE A 62 12.91 8.68 -1.40
N GLN A 63 13.60 9.03 -2.49
CA GLN A 63 12.96 9.39 -3.75
C GLN A 63 12.24 8.17 -4.34
N LYS A 64 12.92 7.02 -4.46
CA LYS A 64 12.29 5.79 -4.93
C LYS A 64 11.11 5.41 -4.04
N PHE A 65 11.25 5.50 -2.71
CA PHE A 65 10.15 5.21 -1.79
C PHE A 65 8.91 6.09 -2.08
N MET A 66 9.10 7.40 -2.22
CA MET A 66 8.00 8.35 -2.46
C MET A 66 7.36 8.15 -3.85
N GLU A 67 8.17 7.96 -4.88
CA GLU A 67 7.71 7.74 -6.25
C GLU A 67 6.95 6.42 -6.40
N SER A 68 7.51 5.31 -5.89
CA SER A 68 6.84 3.99 -5.93
C SER A 68 5.56 3.99 -5.09
N SER A 69 5.55 4.66 -3.93
CA SER A 69 4.34 4.80 -3.12
C SER A 69 3.22 5.53 -3.88
N ARG A 70 3.58 6.62 -4.59
CA ARG A 70 2.64 7.40 -5.40
C ARG A 70 2.14 6.60 -6.61
N ALA A 71 3.02 5.86 -7.28
CA ALA A 71 2.66 5.03 -8.43
C ALA A 71 1.64 3.94 -8.07
N LEU A 72 1.66 3.47 -6.82
CA LEU A 72 0.69 2.51 -6.29
C LEU A 72 -0.58 3.13 -5.72
N GLY A 73 -0.71 4.46 -5.76
CA GLY A 73 -1.86 5.18 -5.22
C GLY A 73 -1.98 5.10 -3.69
N LEU A 74 -0.86 4.88 -2.99
CA LEU A 74 -0.85 4.80 -1.54
C LEU A 74 -0.93 6.20 -0.93
N GLN A 75 -1.67 6.34 0.16
CA GLN A 75 -1.77 7.60 0.87
C GLN A 75 -0.41 8.00 1.47
N PRO A 76 0.00 9.28 1.34
CA PRO A 76 1.27 9.76 1.86
C PRO A 76 1.14 10.11 3.34
N THR A 77 0.66 9.18 4.17
CA THR A 77 0.35 9.42 5.59
C THR A 77 1.05 8.45 6.53
N TRP A 78 1.13 8.84 7.81
CA TRP A 78 1.65 8.04 8.93
C TRP A 78 0.93 8.45 10.24
N ARG A 79 1.11 7.68 11.31
CA ARG A 79 0.57 7.99 12.65
C ARG A 79 1.45 7.41 13.76
N VAL A 80 1.26 7.84 15.01
CA VAL A 80 1.91 7.22 16.17
C VAL A 80 1.07 6.01 16.61
N PHE A 81 1.72 4.92 17.01
CA PHE A 81 1.04 3.66 17.33
C PHE A 81 0.09 3.76 18.54
N ASP A 82 0.44 4.58 19.52
CA ASP A 82 -0.34 4.84 20.74
C ASP A 82 -1.45 5.87 20.56
N ASP A 83 -1.60 6.45 19.37
CA ASP A 83 -2.68 7.38 19.10
C ASP A 83 -4.02 6.62 19.10
N ASP A 84 -5.01 7.18 19.82
CA ASP A 84 -6.40 6.75 19.74
C ASP A 84 -6.79 6.64 18.25
N PRO A 85 -7.48 5.58 17.79
CA PRO A 85 -7.91 5.46 16.40
C PRO A 85 -8.76 6.64 15.88
N SER A 86 -9.20 7.56 16.75
CA SER A 86 -9.82 8.84 16.41
C SER A 86 -8.86 10.00 16.10
N GLU A 87 -7.57 9.88 16.43
CA GLU A 87 -6.55 10.86 16.06
C GLU A 87 -6.27 10.82 14.55
N PRO A 88 -6.07 11.98 13.91
CA PRO A 88 -5.90 12.05 12.46
C PRO A 88 -4.52 11.56 12.02
N GLU A 89 -4.48 10.83 10.89
CA GLU A 89 -3.20 10.52 10.24
C GLU A 89 -2.48 11.81 9.80
N LEU A 90 -1.16 11.86 10.00
CA LEU A 90 -0.29 12.96 9.64
C LEU A 90 0.32 12.76 8.25
N GLN A 91 0.66 13.84 7.56
CA GLN A 91 1.34 13.78 6.26
C GLN A 91 2.78 13.27 6.42
N LEU A 92 3.22 12.38 5.54
CA LEU A 92 4.60 11.88 5.49
C LEU A 92 5.62 13.00 5.26
N SER A 93 5.24 14.08 4.60
CA SER A 93 6.09 15.27 4.42
C SER A 93 6.43 16.00 5.72
N ASN A 94 5.76 15.66 6.83
CA ASN A 94 6.06 16.21 8.15
C ASN A 94 7.26 15.52 8.82
N LEU A 95 7.59 14.30 8.39
CA LEU A 95 8.76 13.58 8.88
C LEU A 95 10.04 14.21 8.32
N ASP A 96 11.11 14.19 9.11
CA ASP A 96 12.42 14.57 8.60
C ASP A 96 13.00 13.48 7.68
N SER A 97 14.07 13.85 6.96
CA SER A 97 14.68 12.93 5.99
C SER A 97 15.24 11.67 6.63
N GLU A 98 15.65 11.70 7.89
CA GLU A 98 16.23 10.56 8.61
C GLU A 98 15.13 9.57 9.00
N SER A 99 13.98 10.05 9.48
CA SER A 99 12.78 9.24 9.70
C SER A 99 12.28 8.59 8.39
N LEU A 100 12.16 9.38 7.32
CA LEU A 100 11.78 8.86 6.00
C LEU A 100 12.76 7.81 5.49
N CYS A 101 14.04 7.96 5.83
CA CYS A 101 15.08 7.00 5.49
C CYS A 101 14.87 5.65 6.18
N LEU A 102 14.54 5.65 7.47
CA LEU A 102 14.23 4.43 8.22
C LEU A 102 13.04 3.68 7.61
N ILE A 103 12.00 4.43 7.20
CA ILE A 103 10.83 3.86 6.51
C ILE A 103 11.26 3.27 5.16
N ALA A 104 12.00 4.02 4.33
CA ALA A 104 12.46 3.56 3.02
C ALA A 104 13.36 2.31 3.10
N MET A 105 14.05 2.11 4.23
CA MET A 105 14.91 0.96 4.49
C MET A 105 14.20 -0.24 5.15
N SER A 106 12.89 -0.17 5.38
CA SER A 106 12.11 -1.19 6.10
C SER A 106 11.78 -2.40 5.24
N SER A 107 12.79 -3.10 4.74
CA SER A 107 12.62 -4.18 3.76
C SER A 107 12.33 -5.57 4.35
N SER A 108 12.39 -5.72 5.67
CA SER A 108 12.18 -7.01 6.32
C SER A 108 10.72 -7.20 6.67
N PHE A 109 10.13 -8.34 6.36
CA PHE A 109 8.67 -8.50 6.43
C PHE A 109 8.21 -9.79 7.13
N GLN A 110 6.96 -9.75 7.61
CA GLN A 110 6.21 -10.91 8.08
C GLN A 110 4.81 -10.89 7.46
N ALA A 111 4.37 -12.05 6.96
CA ALA A 111 3.02 -12.24 6.43
C ALA A 111 2.06 -12.69 7.53
N TYR A 112 0.82 -12.22 7.43
CA TYR A 112 -0.27 -12.55 8.33
C TYR A 112 -1.54 -12.95 7.56
N ARG A 113 -2.36 -13.77 8.20
CA ARG A 113 -3.75 -14.03 7.82
C ARG A 113 -4.69 -13.60 8.94
N HIS A 114 -5.80 -12.99 8.58
CA HIS A 114 -6.89 -12.72 9.52
C HIS A 114 -7.66 -14.00 9.76
N LYS A 115 -7.70 -14.45 11.02
CA LYS A 115 -8.61 -15.53 11.42
C LYS A 115 -10.06 -15.05 11.28
N PRO A 116 -11.02 -15.97 11.11
CA PRO A 116 -12.42 -15.64 11.31
C PRO A 116 -12.59 -14.95 12.67
N PRO A 117 -13.55 -14.01 12.80
CA PRO A 117 -13.86 -13.41 14.09
C PRO A 117 -14.09 -14.48 15.14
N ASN A 118 -13.53 -14.31 16.33
CA ASN A 118 -13.86 -15.16 17.47
C ASN A 118 -15.32 -14.92 17.92
N LYS A 119 -15.77 -15.61 18.98
CA LYS A 119 -17.14 -15.45 19.52
C LYS A 119 -17.46 -14.02 19.96
N ASP A 120 -16.43 -13.21 20.23
CA ASP A 120 -16.53 -11.81 20.63
C ASP A 120 -16.43 -10.84 19.43
N GLY A 121 -16.40 -11.37 18.20
CA GLY A 121 -16.29 -10.57 16.98
C GLY A 121 -14.88 -10.05 16.68
N ILE A 122 -13.88 -10.44 17.46
CA ILE A 122 -12.50 -9.98 17.32
C ILE A 122 -11.76 -10.81 16.28
N VAL A 123 -11.15 -10.14 15.31
CA VAL A 123 -10.28 -10.73 14.30
C VAL A 123 -8.84 -10.56 14.75
N TYR A 124 -8.14 -11.68 14.99
CA TYR A 124 -6.72 -11.65 15.32
C TYR A 124 -5.87 -11.99 14.10
N PRO A 125 -4.82 -11.20 13.80
CA PRO A 125 -3.85 -11.56 12.78
C PRO A 125 -3.01 -12.75 13.27
N GLU A 126 -2.86 -13.75 12.43
CA GLU A 126 -2.01 -14.91 12.67
C GLU A 126 -0.83 -14.89 11.71
N LYS A 127 0.39 -15.00 12.26
CA LYS A 127 1.63 -15.11 11.48
C LYS A 127 1.57 -16.35 10.58
N ILE A 128 1.92 -16.18 9.31
CA ILE A 128 2.01 -17.27 8.35
C ILE A 128 3.37 -17.27 7.66
N GLY A 129 3.97 -18.47 7.60
CA GLY A 129 5.28 -18.67 7.00
C GLY A 129 6.45 -18.05 7.79
N PRO A 130 7.68 -18.34 7.36
CA PRO A 130 8.88 -17.76 7.96
C PRO A 130 8.99 -16.25 7.69
N LYS A 131 9.74 -15.56 8.55
CA LYS A 131 10.10 -14.16 8.34
C LYS A 131 10.89 -14.01 7.03
N ASP A 132 10.67 -12.92 6.30
CA ASP A 132 11.32 -12.58 5.03
C ASP A 132 11.09 -13.58 3.88
N ILE A 133 10.09 -14.47 4.01
CA ILE A 133 9.69 -15.44 2.97
C ILE A 133 8.19 -15.32 2.70
N PHE A 134 7.81 -15.02 1.46
CA PHE A 134 6.39 -14.93 1.09
C PHE A 134 5.77 -16.33 1.00
N PRO A 135 4.69 -16.63 1.74
CA PRO A 135 4.11 -17.97 1.79
C PRO A 135 3.28 -18.26 0.53
N LYS A 136 3.88 -19.00 -0.42
CA LYS A 136 3.21 -19.39 -1.68
C LYS A 136 1.97 -20.24 -1.39
N GLY A 137 0.86 -19.91 -2.06
CA GLY A 137 -0.42 -20.64 -1.94
C GLY A 137 -1.20 -20.36 -0.65
N ALA A 138 -0.72 -19.46 0.21
CA ALA A 138 -1.44 -19.04 1.41
C ALA A 138 -2.31 -17.81 1.14
N ASN A 139 -3.40 -17.69 1.90
CA ASN A 139 -4.25 -16.50 1.92
C ASN A 139 -3.62 -15.41 2.80
N VAL A 140 -2.80 -14.56 2.21
CA VAL A 140 -2.16 -13.43 2.90
C VAL A 140 -3.12 -12.25 2.96
N SER A 141 -3.52 -11.84 4.16
CA SER A 141 -4.39 -10.66 4.36
C SER A 141 -3.60 -9.40 4.64
N GLU A 142 -2.44 -9.53 5.29
CA GLU A 142 -1.60 -8.41 5.70
C GLU A 142 -0.11 -8.78 5.58
N LEU A 143 0.69 -7.81 5.17
CA LEU A 143 2.15 -7.84 5.23
C LEU A 143 2.64 -6.68 6.09
N ILE A 144 3.47 -6.98 7.08
CA ILE A 144 4.10 -5.94 7.91
C ILE A 144 5.58 -5.90 7.59
N PHE A 145 6.03 -4.75 7.09
CA PHE A 145 7.41 -4.41 6.78
C PHE A 145 8.02 -3.60 7.93
N THR A 146 9.28 -3.88 8.22
CA THR A 146 10.05 -3.33 9.35
C THR A 146 11.52 -3.21 8.96
N LEU A 147 12.26 -2.41 9.72
CA LEU A 147 13.71 -2.33 9.56
C LEU A 147 14.36 -3.72 9.77
N PRO A 148 15.23 -4.18 8.85
CA PRO A 148 15.94 -5.46 9.00
C PRO A 148 16.73 -5.55 10.30
N LYS A 149 16.77 -6.74 10.92
CA LYS A 149 17.54 -6.97 12.16
C LYS A 149 19.04 -6.68 12.03
N SER A 150 19.62 -6.84 10.83
CA SER A 150 21.01 -6.47 10.54
C SER A 150 21.27 -4.96 10.69
N LEU A 151 20.22 -4.16 10.54
CA LEU A 151 20.21 -2.71 10.65
C LEU A 151 19.71 -2.23 12.01
N ALA A 152 18.91 -3.05 12.72
CA ALA A 152 18.44 -2.79 14.08
C ALA A 152 19.51 -3.13 15.13
N PRO A 153 20.16 -2.13 15.77
CA PRO A 153 21.11 -2.40 16.83
C PRO A 153 20.35 -2.91 18.07
N PRO A 154 20.73 -4.05 18.67
CA PRO A 154 20.00 -4.59 19.84
C PRO A 154 19.86 -3.59 20.99
N LYS A 155 20.84 -2.69 21.14
CA LYS A 155 20.86 -1.63 22.16
C LYS A 155 19.83 -0.50 21.95
N CYS A 156 19.19 -0.42 20.79
CA CYS A 156 18.17 0.60 20.49
C CYS A 156 16.74 0.09 20.69
N VAL A 157 16.60 -1.18 21.06
CA VAL A 157 15.31 -1.81 21.33
C VAL A 157 14.98 -1.62 22.79
N ASN A 158 13.98 -0.79 23.08
CA ASN A 158 13.42 -0.67 24.42
C ASN A 158 12.61 -1.94 24.74
N PHE A 159 12.69 -2.41 25.98
CA PHE A 159 12.12 -3.70 26.41
C PHE A 159 10.65 -3.89 25.98
N GLU A 160 10.32 -5.11 25.59
CA GLU A 160 8.98 -5.70 25.31
C GLU A 160 8.10 -5.18 24.15
N GLY A 161 8.34 -4.00 23.57
CA GLY A 161 7.38 -3.40 22.61
C GLY A 161 7.71 -3.57 21.11
N ALA A 162 8.78 -2.93 20.65
CA ALA A 162 9.03 -2.74 19.22
C ALA A 162 10.51 -2.93 18.83
N THR A 163 10.79 -3.83 17.88
CA THR A 163 12.17 -4.09 17.39
C THR A 163 12.65 -3.09 16.33
N ALA A 164 11.81 -2.14 15.94
CA ALA A 164 12.06 -1.15 14.89
C ALA A 164 11.28 0.14 15.20
N PRO A 165 11.72 1.31 14.71
CA PRO A 165 11.03 2.58 14.93
C PRO A 165 9.74 2.74 14.12
N TYR A 166 9.58 1.99 13.03
CA TYR A 166 8.39 2.03 12.19
C TYR A 166 7.93 0.61 11.81
N ALA A 167 6.62 0.42 11.75
CA ALA A 167 5.97 -0.71 11.09
C ALA A 167 5.12 -0.21 9.92
N ILE A 168 5.30 -0.84 8.76
CA ILE A 168 4.58 -0.49 7.54
C ILE A 168 3.68 -1.68 7.18
N SER A 169 2.40 -1.55 7.45
CA SER A 169 1.40 -2.56 7.12
C SER A 169 0.83 -2.32 5.74
N PHE A 170 0.70 -3.40 4.97
CA PHE A 170 -0.03 -3.45 3.71
C PHE A 170 -1.16 -4.45 3.83
N GLU A 171 -2.36 -4.03 3.45
CA GLU A 171 -3.57 -4.86 3.45
C GLU A 171 -4.41 -4.62 2.20
N LYS A 172 -5.37 -5.50 1.94
CA LYS A 172 -6.38 -5.28 0.90
C LYS A 172 -7.71 -4.85 1.49
N LYS A 173 -8.16 -3.65 1.11
CA LYS A 173 -9.50 -3.13 1.42
C LYS A 173 -10.26 -2.92 0.11
N ALA A 174 -11.41 -3.59 -0.01
CA ALA A 174 -12.25 -3.54 -1.22
C ALA A 174 -11.48 -3.81 -2.54
N GLY A 175 -10.51 -4.73 -2.51
CA GLY A 175 -9.69 -5.09 -3.68
C GLY A 175 -8.52 -4.18 -3.99
N LYS A 176 -8.37 -3.06 -3.26
CA LYS A 176 -7.24 -2.14 -3.42
C LYS A 176 -6.23 -2.36 -2.32
N LEU A 177 -4.96 -2.18 -2.67
CA LEU A 177 -3.88 -2.16 -1.72
C LEU A 177 -3.94 -0.87 -0.91
N VAL A 178 -3.88 -0.99 0.41
CA VAL A 178 -3.81 0.12 1.35
C VAL A 178 -2.55 -0.07 2.18
N ARG A 179 -1.89 1.04 2.52
CA ARG A 179 -0.72 1.08 3.39
C ARG A 179 -1.03 1.90 4.62
N ARG A 180 -0.52 1.44 5.77
CA ARG A 180 -0.43 2.20 7.01
C ARG A 180 1.01 2.22 7.50
N ILE A 181 1.46 3.36 8.02
CA ILE A 181 2.79 3.53 8.61
C ILE A 181 2.58 3.95 10.05
N ASP A 182 3.01 3.09 10.96
CA ASP A 182 2.88 3.27 12.41
C ASP A 182 4.28 3.54 12.98
N ALA A 183 4.48 4.69 13.64
CA ALA A 183 5.67 4.96 14.46
C ALA A 183 5.55 4.21 15.78
N LEU A 184 6.59 3.47 16.16
CA LEU A 184 6.62 2.58 17.33
C LEU A 184 7.54 3.16 18.43
N ASP A 185 7.44 2.65 19.64
CA ASP A 185 8.17 3.14 20.84
C ASP A 185 9.69 2.88 20.87
N ALA A 186 10.29 2.52 19.72
CA ALA A 186 11.72 2.31 19.63
C ALA A 186 12.46 3.66 19.61
N GLU A 187 13.66 3.72 20.20
CA GLU A 187 14.43 4.96 20.29
C GLU A 187 15.01 5.35 18.92
N GLU A 188 14.24 6.09 18.11
CA GLU A 188 14.57 6.42 16.72
C GLU A 188 15.97 7.04 16.56
N ALA A 189 16.34 7.97 17.45
CA ALA A 189 17.64 8.61 17.46
C ALA A 189 18.81 7.61 17.58
N CYS A 190 18.63 6.52 18.35
CA CYS A 190 19.62 5.46 18.48
C CYS A 190 19.79 4.70 17.16
N PHE A 191 18.69 4.40 16.45
CA PHE A 191 18.74 3.77 15.12
C PHE A 191 19.46 4.65 14.10
N ILE A 192 19.08 5.93 14.01
CA ILE A 192 19.70 6.91 13.12
C ILE A 192 21.21 6.98 13.34
N ALA A 193 21.65 7.16 14.60
CA ALA A 193 23.06 7.25 14.93
C ALA A 193 23.84 5.99 14.54
N ALA A 194 23.26 4.81 14.78
CA ALA A 194 23.89 3.54 14.43
C ALA A 194 24.00 3.34 12.91
N LEU A 195 22.98 3.74 12.14
CA LEU A 195 22.98 3.60 10.69
C LEU A 195 23.88 4.62 9.98
N LYS A 196 23.99 5.84 10.51
CA LYS A 196 24.99 6.82 10.07
C LYS A 196 26.41 6.28 10.25
N LYS A 197 26.71 5.67 11.40
CA LYS A 197 28.02 5.04 11.66
C LYS A 197 28.34 3.91 10.68
N LYS A 198 27.31 3.18 10.21
CA LYS A 198 27.45 2.11 9.20
C LYS A 198 27.47 2.63 7.75
N GLY A 199 27.27 3.92 7.53
CA GLY A 199 27.18 4.53 6.19
C GLY A 199 25.89 4.21 5.43
N ALA A 200 24.88 3.64 6.08
CA ALA A 200 23.60 3.29 5.45
C ALA A 200 22.67 4.52 5.33
N ILE A 201 22.79 5.46 6.27
CA ILE A 201 22.23 6.81 6.18
C ILE A 201 23.39 7.78 5.88
N PRO A 202 23.39 8.47 4.73
CA PRO A 202 24.37 9.51 4.43
C PRO A 202 24.40 10.60 5.50
N SER A 203 25.58 11.15 5.79
CA SER A 203 25.75 12.26 6.74
C SER A 203 25.06 13.56 6.26
N LYS A 204 24.78 13.65 4.96
CA LYS A 204 23.98 14.70 4.32
C LYS A 204 22.95 14.03 3.43
N LEU A 205 21.70 14.03 3.84
CA LEU A 205 20.59 13.58 2.99
C LEU A 205 20.19 14.73 2.04
N PRO A 206 19.74 14.40 0.82
CA PRO A 206 19.15 15.40 -0.06
C PRO A 206 17.94 16.01 0.67
N VAL A 207 17.83 17.34 0.61
CA VAL A 207 16.68 18.05 1.16
C VAL A 207 15.46 17.65 0.35
N VAL A 208 14.51 16.97 0.99
CA VAL A 208 13.22 16.70 0.36
C VAL A 208 12.45 18.02 0.35
N HIS A 209 12.30 18.63 -0.82
CA HIS A 209 11.49 19.84 -0.96
C HIS A 209 10.04 19.50 -0.63
N LYS A 210 9.48 20.24 0.34
CA LYS A 210 8.10 20.14 0.80
C LYS A 210 7.13 20.73 -0.22
#